data_AF-A0A2U2C9Z0-F1
#
_entry.id   AF-A0A2U2C9Z0-F1
#
_cell.length_a   1.000
_cell.length_b   1.000
_cell.length_c   1.000
_cell.angle_alpha   90.00
_cell.angle_beta   90.00
_cell.angle_gamma   90.00
#
_symmetry.space_group_name_H-M   'P 1'
#
loop_
_entity.id
_entity.type
_entity.pdbx_description
1 polymer ?
#
loop_
_entity_poly.entity_id
_entity_poly.type
_entity_poly.pdbx_seq_one_letter_code
_entity_poly.pdbx_strand_id
1 'polypeptide(L)'
;MNRRDFMTLLGALPVLAASGGAAGAQGFLTTGDLSVTAAPVWEAWKTAYLQPDGRIVDTLQRQSSHSEGQGYGALLATEFGDQEAFNRIVQWTESNLALRGDGLLAWRYLPDESVPVPDLNNASDGDLFYAWGLVRAAARFDDRRYLARAQLTAQALAATCIAPALGNAGGTVFLPAAQGFVHEDRLVFNPSYIMPLAMREVAAATGVVELAQTAQHAETLLSGLAASGPVPDWVQMTESGIAPAEGFSADAGYEAMRVPLYLVWSGLNRHPAVTQMMRVYDRTVQPGVPVPTRVDPVSGSVLEASNDPGYRALAALVSCAGATGVVGSDMPPFDPSQPYYPATLQLFAMIAANQVSPECVPI
;
A
#
# COMPACT_ATOMS: atom_id res chain seq x y z
N MET A 1 -47.10 -60.35 -20.07
CA MET A 1 -46.58 -61.73 -20.25
C MET A 1 -45.22 -61.62 -20.94
N ASN A 2 -44.19 -62.23 -20.35
CA ASN A 2 -42.84 -62.63 -20.83
C ASN A 2 -42.21 -61.96 -22.08
N ARG A 3 -41.00 -61.41 -22.03
CA ARG A 3 -39.66 -62.01 -21.81
C ARG A 3 -39.16 -62.90 -22.98
N ARG A 4 -37.96 -62.51 -23.49
CA ARG A 4 -36.89 -63.29 -24.18
C ARG A 4 -37.03 -63.50 -25.69
N ASP A 5 -35.99 -63.59 -26.52
CA ASP A 5 -34.55 -63.25 -26.57
C ASP A 5 -34.07 -63.72 -27.99
N PHE A 6 -32.79 -63.48 -28.36
CA PHE A 6 -31.96 -64.09 -29.45
C PHE A 6 -32.15 -63.51 -30.88
N MET A 7 -31.15 -63.09 -31.70
CA MET A 7 -29.67 -63.18 -31.80
C MET A 7 -29.16 -62.02 -32.71
N THR A 8 -28.19 -61.17 -32.29
CA THR A 8 -26.73 -61.12 -32.63
C THR A 8 -26.26 -61.30 -34.08
N LEU A 9 -25.60 -60.26 -34.64
CA LEU A 9 -24.28 -60.26 -35.33
C LEU A 9 -23.95 -58.80 -35.79
N LEU A 10 -23.16 -58.01 -35.05
CA LEU A 10 -21.70 -57.80 -35.11
C LEU A 10 -21.17 -57.19 -36.44
N GLY A 11 -20.69 -55.95 -36.33
CA GLY A 11 -19.94 -55.21 -37.36
C GLY A 11 -19.65 -53.78 -36.89
N ALA A 12 -18.71 -53.64 -35.97
CA ALA A 12 -18.31 -52.37 -35.36
C ALA A 12 -17.34 -51.56 -36.24
N LEU A 13 -17.45 -50.23 -36.20
CA LEU A 13 -16.32 -49.27 -36.13
C LEU A 13 -16.87 -47.93 -35.56
N PRO A 14 -16.23 -47.33 -34.55
CA PRO A 14 -16.74 -46.17 -33.83
C PRO A 14 -16.38 -44.85 -34.54
N VAL A 15 -17.37 -43.97 -34.68
CA VAL A 15 -17.20 -42.57 -35.06
C VAL A 15 -16.49 -41.84 -33.91
N LEU A 16 -15.39 -41.16 -34.23
CA LEU A 16 -14.67 -40.27 -33.33
C LEU A 16 -15.63 -39.23 -32.75
N ALA A 17 -15.76 -39.24 -31.43
CA ALA A 17 -16.36 -38.15 -30.68
C ALA A 17 -15.46 -36.91 -30.81
N ALA A 18 -15.97 -35.87 -31.46
CA ALA A 18 -15.39 -34.54 -31.40
C ALA A 18 -15.46 -34.08 -29.94
N SER A 19 -14.31 -34.05 -29.27
CA SER A 19 -14.11 -33.36 -28.01
C SER A 19 -14.43 -31.88 -28.23
N GLY A 20 -15.60 -31.45 -27.76
CA GLY A 20 -15.91 -30.04 -27.60
C GLY A 20 -14.89 -29.44 -26.64
N GLY A 21 -13.95 -28.68 -27.19
CA GLY A 21 -13.08 -27.82 -26.41
C GLY A 21 -13.96 -26.80 -25.70
N ALA A 22 -14.18 -27.01 -24.41
CA ALA A 22 -14.59 -25.95 -23.51
C ALA A 22 -13.44 -24.95 -23.42
N ALA A 23 -13.39 -24.02 -24.37
CA ALA A 23 -12.66 -22.79 -24.23
C ALA A 23 -13.32 -22.05 -23.06
N GLY A 24 -12.70 -22.11 -21.89
CA GLY A 24 -13.11 -21.36 -20.71
C GLY A 24 -13.12 -19.88 -21.06
N ALA A 25 -14.31 -19.31 -21.16
CA ALA A 25 -14.47 -17.87 -21.09
C ALA A 25 -14.10 -17.44 -19.66
N GLN A 26 -12.83 -17.16 -19.42
CA GLN A 26 -12.45 -16.25 -18.35
C GLN A 26 -13.02 -14.89 -18.74
N GLY A 27 -14.26 -14.61 -18.30
CA GLY A 27 -14.79 -13.26 -18.37
C GLY A 27 -13.85 -12.36 -17.59
N PHE A 28 -13.21 -11.41 -18.26
CA PHE A 28 -12.49 -10.34 -17.57
C PHE A 28 -13.52 -9.62 -16.70
N LEU A 29 -13.34 -9.67 -15.38
CA LEU A 29 -14.10 -8.81 -14.47
C LEU A 29 -13.66 -7.38 -14.76
N THR A 30 -14.43 -6.66 -15.56
CA THR A 30 -14.21 -5.24 -15.82
C THR A 30 -14.87 -4.47 -14.69
N THR A 31 -14.07 -3.81 -13.87
CA THR A 31 -14.54 -2.87 -12.87
C THR A 31 -14.87 -1.55 -13.55
N GLY A 32 -15.89 -0.84 -13.04
CA GLY A 32 -16.15 0.52 -13.49
C GLY A 32 -15.02 1.46 -13.11
N ASP A 33 -14.94 2.62 -13.77
CA ASP A 33 -13.99 3.68 -13.40
C ASP A 33 -14.23 4.11 -11.95
N LEU A 34 -13.25 3.86 -11.07
CA LEU A 34 -13.36 4.17 -9.65
C LEU A 34 -13.52 5.66 -9.40
N SER A 35 -12.91 6.51 -10.23
CA SER A 35 -13.03 7.96 -10.11
C SER A 35 -14.47 8.45 -10.28
N VAL A 36 -15.29 7.69 -11.00
CA VAL A 36 -16.72 7.96 -11.20
C VAL A 36 -17.55 7.25 -10.13
N THR A 37 -17.32 5.95 -9.93
CA THR A 37 -18.17 5.12 -9.05
C THR A 37 -18.00 5.43 -7.56
N ALA A 38 -16.81 5.90 -7.15
CA ALA A 38 -16.50 6.28 -5.78
C ALA A 38 -16.34 7.80 -5.58
N ALA A 39 -16.80 8.64 -6.53
CA ALA A 39 -16.74 10.10 -6.40
C ALA A 39 -17.36 10.61 -5.07
N PRO A 40 -18.52 10.12 -4.58
CA PRO A 40 -19.06 10.54 -3.29
C PRO A 40 -18.15 10.20 -2.10
N VAL A 41 -17.40 9.10 -2.19
CA VAL A 41 -16.44 8.69 -1.15
C VAL A 41 -15.25 9.64 -1.10
N TRP A 42 -14.73 10.05 -2.27
CA TRP A 42 -13.69 11.06 -2.36
C TRP A 42 -14.15 12.41 -1.79
N GLU A 43 -15.36 12.87 -2.13
CA GLU A 43 -15.91 14.11 -1.57
C GLU A 43 -16.07 14.05 -0.05
N ALA A 44 -16.53 12.91 0.47
CA ALA A 44 -16.65 12.69 1.91
C ALA A 44 -15.28 12.71 2.62
N TRP A 45 -14.28 12.06 2.05
CA TRP A 45 -12.90 12.07 2.58
C TRP A 45 -12.30 13.48 2.55
N LYS A 46 -12.43 14.21 1.44
CA LYS A 46 -11.95 15.61 1.35
C LYS A 46 -12.60 16.48 2.41
N THR A 47 -13.92 16.39 2.53
CA THR A 47 -14.68 17.20 3.51
C THR A 47 -14.21 16.94 4.93
N ALA A 48 -13.83 15.71 5.26
CA ALA A 48 -13.38 15.33 6.59
C ALA A 48 -11.92 15.72 6.89
N TYR A 49 -11.01 15.63 5.91
CA TYR A 49 -9.56 15.70 6.19
C TYR A 49 -8.77 16.74 5.40
N LEU A 50 -9.28 17.26 4.27
CA LEU A 50 -8.63 18.29 3.46
C LEU A 50 -9.14 19.67 3.84
N GLN A 51 -8.27 20.47 4.46
CA GLN A 51 -8.55 21.85 4.82
C GLN A 51 -8.59 22.78 3.59
N PRO A 52 -9.27 23.94 3.68
CA PRO A 52 -9.37 24.88 2.57
C PRO A 52 -8.02 25.34 2.01
N ASP A 53 -6.99 25.42 2.86
CA ASP A 53 -5.63 25.85 2.54
C ASP A 53 -4.78 24.78 1.85
N GLY A 54 -5.28 23.55 1.69
CA GLY A 54 -4.55 22.43 1.08
C GLY A 54 -3.93 21.44 2.06
N ARG A 55 -4.12 21.66 3.36
CA ARG A 55 -3.56 20.82 4.41
C ARG A 55 -4.40 19.58 4.67
N ILE A 56 -3.79 18.41 4.66
CA ILE A 56 -4.37 17.16 5.17
C ILE A 56 -4.12 17.09 6.67
N VAL A 57 -5.19 16.93 7.45
CA VAL A 57 -5.12 17.01 8.92
C VAL A 57 -5.49 15.68 9.55
N ASP A 58 -4.59 15.17 10.39
CA ASP A 58 -4.91 14.13 11.34
C ASP A 58 -5.33 14.78 12.68
N THR A 59 -6.63 14.73 12.96
CA THR A 59 -7.21 15.39 14.14
C THR A 59 -6.81 14.71 15.45
N LEU A 60 -6.44 13.42 15.41
CA LEU A 60 -5.99 12.66 16.58
C LEU A 60 -4.51 12.94 16.91
N GLN A 61 -3.75 13.50 15.96
CA GLN A 61 -2.34 13.82 16.13
C GLN A 61 -2.09 15.32 16.30
N ARG A 62 -2.75 15.95 17.27
CA ARG A 62 -2.60 17.40 17.55
C ARG A 62 -2.87 18.29 16.32
N GLN A 63 -3.83 17.92 15.47
CA GLN A 63 -4.14 18.65 14.23
C GLN A 63 -2.92 18.81 13.31
N SER A 64 -1.96 17.90 13.41
CA SER A 64 -0.73 17.95 12.62
C SER A 64 -0.96 17.49 11.19
N SER A 65 0.01 17.83 10.36
CA SER A 65 0.08 17.40 8.97
C SER A 65 1.43 16.82 8.71
N HIS A 66 1.48 15.73 7.96
CA HIS A 66 2.71 15.00 7.69
C HIS A 66 2.98 14.99 6.19
N SER A 67 4.25 14.86 5.79
CA SER A 67 4.61 14.63 4.39
C SER A 67 3.88 13.39 3.83
N GLU A 68 3.73 12.35 4.65
CA GLU A 68 2.91 11.17 4.37
C GLU A 68 1.47 11.55 3.98
N GLY A 69 0.76 12.28 4.85
CA GLY A 69 -0.64 12.60 4.60
C GLY A 69 -0.84 13.50 3.38
N GLN A 70 0.09 14.42 3.15
CA GLN A 70 0.12 15.22 1.93
C GLN A 70 0.36 14.37 0.68
N GLY A 71 1.30 13.42 0.73
CA GLY A 71 1.59 12.49 -0.35
C GLY A 71 0.38 11.62 -0.69
N TYR A 72 -0.31 11.08 0.32
CA TYR A 72 -1.55 10.32 0.16
C TYR A 72 -2.65 11.17 -0.47
N GLY A 73 -2.89 12.38 0.06
CA GLY A 73 -3.90 13.29 -0.48
C GLY A 73 -3.62 13.67 -1.95
N ALA A 74 -2.35 13.93 -2.29
CA ALA A 74 -1.94 14.23 -3.66
C ALA A 74 -2.21 13.04 -4.60
N LEU A 75 -1.81 11.82 -4.20
CA LEU A 75 -2.10 10.61 -4.97
C LEU A 75 -3.61 10.40 -5.16
N LEU A 76 -4.40 10.49 -4.09
CA LEU A 76 -5.86 10.34 -4.15
C LEU A 76 -6.49 11.38 -5.10
N ALA A 77 -6.08 12.64 -5.02
CA ALA A 77 -6.58 13.68 -5.92
C ALA A 77 -6.29 13.35 -7.41
N THR A 78 -5.13 12.76 -7.72
CA THR A 78 -4.85 12.29 -9.10
C THR A 78 -5.72 11.12 -9.53
N GLU A 79 -5.95 10.16 -8.62
CA GLU A 79 -6.77 8.97 -8.87
C GLU A 79 -8.22 9.37 -9.21
N PHE A 80 -8.76 10.35 -8.47
CA PHE A 80 -10.10 10.88 -8.70
C PHE A 80 -10.17 11.98 -9.78
N GLY A 81 -9.03 12.35 -10.39
CA GLY A 81 -8.98 13.41 -11.42
C GLY A 81 -9.28 14.82 -10.90
N ASP A 82 -9.14 15.06 -9.60
CA ASP A 82 -9.43 16.32 -8.93
C ASP A 82 -8.21 17.25 -8.94
N GLN A 83 -8.03 17.97 -10.04
CA GLN A 83 -6.89 18.87 -10.22
C GLN A 83 -6.89 20.04 -9.23
N GLU A 84 -8.07 20.50 -8.79
CA GLU A 84 -8.17 21.62 -7.85
C GLU A 84 -7.67 21.21 -6.46
N ALA A 85 -8.14 20.07 -5.93
CA ALA A 85 -7.64 19.54 -4.66
C ALA A 85 -6.13 19.24 -4.75
N PHE A 86 -5.68 18.62 -5.85
CA PHE A 86 -4.27 18.34 -6.08
C PHE A 86 -3.40 19.61 -6.00
N ASN A 87 -3.82 20.67 -6.69
CA ASN A 87 -3.08 21.95 -6.70
C ASN A 87 -2.99 22.58 -5.32
N ARG A 88 -4.09 22.56 -4.54
CA ARG A 88 -4.08 23.09 -3.17
C ARG A 88 -3.14 22.29 -2.28
N ILE A 89 -3.20 20.96 -2.36
CA ILE A 89 -2.32 20.06 -1.58
C ILE A 89 -0.86 20.31 -1.93
N VAL A 90 -0.50 20.31 -3.22
CA VAL A 90 0.87 20.55 -3.68
C VAL A 90 1.37 21.93 -3.28
N GLN A 91 0.55 22.98 -3.47
CA GLN A 91 0.93 24.34 -3.09
C GLN A 91 1.20 24.45 -1.59
N TRP A 92 0.35 23.86 -0.76
CA TRP A 92 0.54 23.85 0.69
C TRP A 92 1.81 23.08 1.05
N THR A 93 2.01 21.89 0.49
CA THR A 93 3.19 21.05 0.75
C THR A 93 4.49 21.75 0.40
N GLU A 94 4.57 22.37 -0.78
CA GLU A 94 5.77 23.10 -1.22
C GLU A 94 6.03 24.34 -0.35
N SER A 95 4.98 25.02 0.11
CA SER A 95 5.13 26.23 0.93
C SER A 95 5.52 25.95 2.39
N ASN A 96 5.16 24.78 2.91
CA ASN A 96 5.26 24.49 4.35
C ASN A 96 6.24 23.35 4.69
N LEU A 97 6.45 22.39 3.79
CA LEU A 97 7.26 21.20 4.06
C LEU A 97 8.53 21.13 3.20
N ALA A 98 8.57 21.74 2.01
CA ALA A 98 9.77 21.74 1.15
C ALA A 98 10.84 22.76 1.61
N LEU A 99 11.19 22.73 2.91
CA LEU A 99 12.07 23.70 3.57
C LEU A 99 13.55 23.32 3.52
N ARG A 100 13.85 22.06 3.18
CA ARG A 100 15.21 21.48 3.23
C ARG A 100 16.11 21.92 2.08
N GLY A 101 15.51 22.22 0.91
CA GLY A 101 16.23 22.59 -0.31
C GLY A 101 16.93 21.44 -1.05
N ASP A 102 16.90 20.22 -0.53
CA ASP A 102 17.49 19.02 -1.13
C ASP A 102 16.50 18.20 -1.97
N GLY A 103 15.25 18.64 -2.07
CA GLY A 103 14.18 17.97 -2.81
C GLY A 103 13.27 17.08 -1.94
N LEU A 104 13.63 16.84 -0.68
CA LEU A 104 12.79 16.11 0.29
C LEU A 104 11.92 17.07 1.09
N LEU A 105 10.90 16.52 1.74
CA LEU A 105 9.96 17.25 2.58
C LEU A 105 10.32 17.07 4.06
N ALA A 106 10.21 18.13 4.85
CA ALA A 106 10.13 17.98 6.29
C ALA A 106 8.89 17.15 6.65
N TRP A 107 9.05 16.19 7.56
CA TRP A 107 8.03 15.16 7.73
C TRP A 107 6.78 15.62 8.47
N ARG A 108 6.86 16.71 9.26
CA ARG A 108 5.78 17.10 10.17
C ARG A 108 5.64 18.61 10.35
N TYR A 109 4.37 19.03 10.29
CA TYR A 109 3.91 20.38 10.57
C TYR A 109 2.98 20.38 11.79
N LEU A 110 3.22 21.30 12.72
CA LEU A 110 2.50 21.51 13.96
C LEU A 110 1.88 22.92 13.97
N PRO A 111 0.58 23.08 13.69
CA PRO A 111 -0.04 24.40 13.49
C PRO A 111 0.02 25.31 14.72
N ASP A 112 0.01 24.72 15.92
CA ASP A 112 -0.11 25.45 17.18
C ASP A 112 1.25 25.71 17.87
N GLU A 113 2.36 25.33 17.23
CA GLU A 113 3.71 25.53 17.76
C GLU A 113 4.32 26.85 17.25
N SER A 114 5.18 27.46 18.07
CA SER A 114 5.90 28.69 17.69
C SER A 114 6.83 28.51 16.49
N VAL A 115 7.36 27.29 16.33
CA VAL A 115 8.08 26.83 15.14
C VAL A 115 7.23 25.69 14.55
N PRO A 116 6.44 25.95 13.49
CA PRO A 116 5.52 24.95 12.98
C PRO A 116 6.19 23.70 12.41
N VAL A 117 7.46 23.79 12.00
CA VAL A 117 8.26 22.64 11.53
C VAL A 117 9.52 22.56 12.37
N PRO A 118 9.45 21.97 13.58
CA PRO A 118 10.59 21.92 14.49
C PRO A 118 11.64 20.88 14.10
N ASP A 119 11.25 19.89 13.27
CA ASP A 119 12.14 18.86 12.75
C ASP A 119 12.16 18.94 11.21
N LEU A 120 13.35 19.22 10.67
CA LEU A 120 13.56 19.30 9.24
C LEU A 120 13.81 17.94 8.60
N ASN A 121 13.97 16.84 9.36
CA ASN A 121 14.16 15.51 8.78
C ASN A 121 12.95 15.10 7.92
N ASN A 122 13.18 14.17 7.00
CA ASN A 122 12.13 13.67 6.13
C ASN A 122 11.53 12.36 6.65
N ALA A 123 10.45 11.92 6.00
CA ALA A 123 9.93 10.56 6.08
C ALA A 123 9.81 10.05 4.65
N SER A 124 10.60 9.03 4.31
CA SER A 124 10.86 8.63 2.92
C SER A 124 9.65 7.98 2.25
N ASP A 125 8.71 7.43 3.02
CA ASP A 125 7.41 7.00 2.53
C ASP A 125 6.56 8.18 2.05
N GLY A 126 6.49 9.25 2.84
CA GLY A 126 5.80 10.48 2.45
C GLY A 126 6.41 11.14 1.23
N ASP A 127 7.74 11.18 1.15
CA ASP A 127 8.44 11.65 -0.04
C ASP A 127 8.16 10.77 -1.27
N LEU A 128 8.16 9.45 -1.11
CA LEU A 128 7.87 8.50 -2.19
C LEU A 128 6.44 8.67 -2.71
N PHE A 129 5.45 8.75 -1.82
CA PHE A 129 4.06 8.97 -2.21
C PHE A 129 3.85 10.35 -2.83
N TYR A 130 4.55 11.38 -2.34
CA TYR A 130 4.51 12.70 -2.95
C TYR A 130 5.08 12.70 -4.37
N ALA A 131 6.26 12.10 -4.57
CA ALA A 131 6.85 11.93 -5.89
C ALA A 131 5.93 11.12 -6.83
N TRP A 132 5.29 10.09 -6.30
CA TRP A 132 4.38 9.25 -7.06
C TRP A 132 3.11 10.00 -7.49
N GLY A 133 2.49 10.77 -6.58
CA GLY A 133 1.38 11.66 -6.89
C GLY A 133 1.75 12.69 -7.96
N LEU A 134 2.95 13.29 -7.89
CA LEU A 134 3.44 14.22 -8.91
C LEU A 134 3.65 13.54 -10.28
N VAL A 135 4.18 12.31 -10.33
CA VAL A 135 4.32 11.54 -11.57
C VAL A 135 2.95 11.27 -12.20
N ARG A 136 1.97 10.83 -11.40
CA ARG A 136 0.62 10.58 -11.88
C ARG A 136 -0.09 11.86 -12.33
N ALA A 137 0.11 12.97 -11.62
CA ALA A 137 -0.42 14.28 -11.99
C ALA A 137 0.17 14.79 -13.31
N ALA A 138 1.48 14.59 -13.56
CA ALA A 138 2.10 15.00 -14.81
C ALA A 138 1.42 14.36 -16.02
N ALA A 139 1.05 13.07 -15.90
CA ALA A 139 0.32 12.35 -16.93
C ALA A 139 -1.18 12.71 -16.98
N ARG A 140 -1.83 12.81 -15.81
CA ARG A 140 -3.28 13.02 -15.70
C ARG A 140 -3.71 14.44 -16.07
N PHE A 141 -2.90 15.44 -15.74
CA PHE A 141 -3.20 16.86 -15.90
C PHE A 141 -2.35 17.55 -16.97
N ASP A 142 -1.52 16.80 -17.69
CA ASP A 142 -0.62 17.28 -18.76
C ASP A 142 0.28 18.47 -18.34
N ASP A 143 0.87 18.37 -17.14
CA ASP A 143 1.78 19.39 -16.61
C ASP A 143 3.15 18.79 -16.23
N ARG A 144 4.13 19.04 -17.11
CA ARG A 144 5.49 18.52 -16.96
C ARG A 144 6.25 19.08 -15.76
N ARG A 145 5.78 20.17 -15.13
CA ARG A 145 6.44 20.72 -13.93
C ARG A 145 6.38 19.73 -12.77
N TYR A 146 5.30 18.94 -12.66
CA TYR A 146 5.21 17.91 -11.63
C TYR A 146 6.24 16.81 -11.84
N LEU A 147 6.49 16.39 -13.08
CA LEU A 147 7.53 15.40 -13.39
C LEU A 147 8.93 15.90 -13.00
N ALA A 148 9.24 17.16 -13.29
CA ALA A 148 10.51 17.76 -12.89
C ALA A 148 10.67 17.78 -11.36
N ARG A 149 9.63 18.14 -10.62
CA ARG A 149 9.64 18.12 -9.15
C ARG A 149 9.77 16.71 -8.58
N ALA A 150 9.08 15.73 -9.17
CA ALA A 150 9.17 14.32 -8.80
C ALA A 150 10.58 13.76 -9.03
N GLN A 151 11.24 14.15 -10.13
CA GLN A 151 12.62 13.76 -10.41
C GLN A 151 13.59 14.27 -9.33
N LEU A 152 13.41 15.49 -8.84
CA LEU A 152 14.21 16.01 -7.71
C LEU A 152 14.01 15.18 -6.44
N THR A 153 12.77 14.85 -6.08
CA THR A 153 12.49 13.98 -4.92
C THR A 153 13.09 12.59 -5.10
N ALA A 154 12.94 11.99 -6.28
CA ALA A 154 13.45 10.66 -6.58
C ALA A 154 14.98 10.60 -6.48
N GLN A 155 15.68 11.61 -7.02
CA GLN A 155 17.13 11.74 -6.91
C GLN A 155 17.58 11.87 -5.45
N ALA A 156 16.87 12.68 -4.65
CA ALA A 156 17.17 12.85 -3.23
C ALA A 156 16.96 11.54 -2.45
N LEU A 157 15.83 10.86 -2.65
CA LEU A 157 15.55 9.54 -2.07
C LEU A 157 16.65 8.52 -2.41
N ALA A 158 17.06 8.45 -3.68
CA ALA A 158 18.12 7.54 -4.09
C ALA A 158 19.48 7.88 -3.46
N ALA A 159 19.78 9.17 -3.30
CA ALA A 159 21.05 9.63 -2.75
C ALA A 159 21.14 9.46 -1.22
N THR A 160 20.04 9.62 -0.48
CA THR A 160 20.08 9.72 0.99
C THR A 160 19.20 8.70 1.72
N CYS A 161 18.26 8.06 1.05
CA CYS A 161 17.32 7.11 1.67
C CYS A 161 17.45 5.68 1.11
N ILE A 162 18.51 5.39 0.36
CA ILE A 162 18.87 4.02 -0.05
C ILE A 162 20.27 3.72 0.47
N ALA A 163 20.41 2.66 1.25
CA ALA A 163 21.68 2.20 1.78
C ALA A 163 22.01 0.78 1.30
N PRO A 164 23.30 0.42 1.17
CA PRO A 164 23.70 -0.98 0.99
C PRO A 164 23.21 -1.83 2.15
N ALA A 165 22.68 -3.02 1.84
CA ALA A 165 22.29 -3.98 2.87
C ALA A 165 23.53 -4.55 3.58
N LEU A 166 23.48 -4.64 4.92
CA LEU A 166 24.51 -5.32 5.71
C LEU A 166 24.32 -6.84 5.61
N GLY A 167 25.41 -7.61 5.56
CA GLY A 167 25.37 -9.08 5.44
C GLY A 167 24.91 -9.63 4.08
N ASN A 168 24.55 -8.78 3.11
CA ASN A 168 24.15 -9.19 1.77
C ASN A 168 24.78 -8.30 0.69
N ALA A 169 25.94 -8.73 0.17
CA ALA A 169 26.67 -8.01 -0.86
C ALA A 169 25.84 -7.90 -2.15
N GLY A 170 25.36 -6.68 -2.44
CA GLY A 170 24.57 -6.36 -3.63
C GLY A 170 23.09 -6.02 -3.35
N GLY A 171 22.62 -6.21 -2.11
CA GLY A 171 21.29 -5.77 -1.70
C GLY A 171 21.26 -4.29 -1.30
N THR A 172 20.06 -3.71 -1.30
CA THR A 172 19.81 -2.35 -0.76
C THR A 172 18.64 -2.36 0.21
N VAL A 173 18.64 -1.39 1.12
CA VAL A 173 17.57 -1.13 2.09
C VAL A 173 17.05 0.28 1.88
N PHE A 174 15.72 0.42 1.86
CA PHE A 174 15.06 1.72 1.84
C PHE A 174 14.98 2.26 3.27
N LEU A 175 15.74 3.33 3.55
CA LEU A 175 15.82 3.94 4.86
C LEU A 175 14.58 4.80 5.13
N PRO A 176 14.11 4.89 6.39
CA PRO A 176 12.94 5.69 6.75
C PRO A 176 13.15 7.21 6.58
N ALA A 177 14.39 7.68 6.64
CA ALA A 177 14.74 9.08 6.41
C ALA A 177 16.22 9.21 6.01
N ALA A 178 16.60 10.41 5.61
CA ALA A 178 17.98 10.79 5.31
C ALA A 178 18.89 10.76 6.54
N GLN A 179 18.34 10.90 7.75
CA GLN A 179 19.10 10.95 9.00
C GLN A 179 18.47 10.09 10.10
N GLY A 180 19.31 9.50 10.96
CA GLY A 180 18.88 8.82 12.20
C GLY A 180 18.78 7.29 12.12
N PHE A 181 18.90 6.70 10.93
CA PHE A 181 18.61 5.27 10.69
C PHE A 181 19.82 4.43 10.27
N VAL A 182 21.00 5.05 10.16
CA VAL A 182 22.27 4.40 9.88
C VAL A 182 23.16 4.55 11.11
N HIS A 183 23.63 3.43 11.65
CA HIS A 183 24.57 3.35 12.77
C HIS A 183 25.83 2.59 12.36
N GLU A 184 26.83 2.56 13.24
CA GLU A 184 28.12 1.90 12.97
C GLU A 184 27.98 0.40 12.67
N ASP A 185 27.05 -0.27 13.37
CA ASP A 185 26.89 -1.73 13.35
C ASP A 185 25.54 -2.21 12.79
N ARG A 186 24.63 -1.29 12.48
CA ARG A 186 23.26 -1.63 12.06
C ARG A 186 22.57 -0.55 11.24
N LEU A 187 21.58 -0.97 10.47
CA LEU A 187 20.56 -0.11 9.85
C LEU A 187 19.23 -0.33 10.55
N VAL A 188 18.48 0.72 10.86
CA VAL A 188 17.09 0.60 11.34
C VAL A 188 16.15 0.99 10.20
N PHE A 189 15.16 0.16 9.91
CA PHE A 189 14.21 0.47 8.83
C PHE A 189 12.80 -0.01 9.15
N ASN A 190 11.86 0.56 8.41
CA ASN A 190 10.44 0.29 8.54
C ASN A 190 9.95 -0.42 7.27
N PRO A 191 9.51 -1.69 7.36
CA PRO A 191 9.04 -2.43 6.20
C PRO A 191 7.85 -1.79 5.48
N SER A 192 7.03 -1.00 6.19
CA SER A 192 5.85 -0.34 5.63
C SER A 192 6.15 0.88 4.77
N TYR A 193 7.39 1.39 4.77
CA TYR A 193 7.79 2.52 3.91
C TYR A 193 8.02 2.07 2.46
N ILE A 194 8.06 0.76 2.23
CA ILE A 194 8.29 0.15 0.94
C ILE A 194 6.96 0.00 0.20
N MET A 195 6.79 0.78 -0.87
CA MET A 195 5.67 0.65 -1.80
C MET A 195 6.21 0.31 -3.20
N PRO A 196 6.31 -0.99 -3.57
CA PRO A 196 7.04 -1.40 -4.78
C PRO A 196 6.49 -0.83 -6.09
N LEU A 197 5.17 -0.72 -6.24
CA LEU A 197 4.56 -0.09 -7.42
C LEU A 197 4.95 1.39 -7.56
N ALA A 198 4.88 2.17 -6.47
CA ALA A 198 5.25 3.58 -6.46
C ALA A 198 6.74 3.75 -6.80
N MET A 199 7.61 2.95 -6.20
CA MET A 199 9.06 2.99 -6.48
C MET A 199 9.34 2.71 -7.97
N ARG A 200 8.66 1.73 -8.57
CA ARG A 200 8.82 1.39 -10.00
C ARG A 200 8.24 2.45 -10.93
N GLU A 201 7.03 2.96 -10.65
CA GLU A 201 6.41 4.02 -11.46
C GLU A 201 7.23 5.32 -11.41
N VAL A 202 7.71 5.71 -10.23
CA VAL A 202 8.59 6.87 -10.06
C VAL A 202 9.91 6.64 -10.80
N ALA A 203 10.55 5.48 -10.65
CA ALA A 203 11.77 5.16 -11.39
C ALA A 203 11.59 5.24 -12.91
N ALA A 204 10.51 4.66 -13.43
CA ALA A 204 10.20 4.64 -14.86
C ALA A 204 9.96 6.06 -15.42
N ALA A 205 9.26 6.92 -14.67
CA ALA A 205 8.96 8.27 -15.11
C ALA A 205 10.15 9.24 -14.99
N THR A 206 10.98 9.07 -13.96
CA THR A 206 12.07 10.02 -13.62
C THR A 206 13.45 9.59 -14.14
N GLY A 207 13.62 8.32 -14.47
CA GLY A 207 14.91 7.72 -14.84
C GLY A 207 15.82 7.36 -13.66
N VAL A 208 15.36 7.49 -12.41
CA VAL A 208 16.12 7.11 -11.20
C VAL A 208 15.95 5.62 -10.93
N VAL A 209 16.82 4.81 -11.53
CA VAL A 209 16.71 3.34 -11.56
C VAL A 209 16.92 2.66 -10.20
N GLU A 210 17.60 3.34 -9.28
CA GLU A 210 17.92 2.88 -7.93
C GLU A 210 16.67 2.55 -7.12
N LEU A 211 15.57 3.29 -7.34
CA LEU A 211 14.28 3.02 -6.72
C LEU A 211 13.68 1.68 -7.19
N ALA A 212 13.72 1.38 -8.49
CA ALA A 212 13.21 0.12 -9.02
C ALA A 212 14.08 -1.08 -8.58
N GLN A 213 15.40 -0.91 -8.53
CA GLN A 213 16.32 -1.93 -8.01
C GLN A 213 16.05 -2.20 -6.53
N THR A 214 15.87 -1.14 -5.75
CA THR A 214 15.58 -1.25 -4.31
C THR A 214 14.20 -1.86 -4.06
N ALA A 215 13.20 -1.60 -4.90
CA ALA A 215 11.91 -2.28 -4.82
C ALA A 215 12.06 -3.81 -4.96
N GLN A 216 12.90 -4.28 -5.89
CA GLN A 216 13.16 -5.71 -6.07
C GLN A 216 13.87 -6.34 -4.86
N HIS A 217 14.84 -5.64 -4.28
CA HIS A 217 15.52 -6.08 -3.06
C HIS A 217 14.56 -6.11 -1.86
N ALA A 218 13.71 -5.09 -1.75
CA ALA A 218 12.74 -4.96 -0.68
C ALA A 218 11.68 -6.07 -0.71
N GLU A 219 11.23 -6.52 -1.88
CA GLU A 219 10.35 -7.70 -1.98
C GLU A 219 11.00 -8.96 -1.40
N THR A 220 12.29 -9.18 -1.69
CA THR A 220 13.02 -10.32 -1.13
C THR A 220 13.17 -10.19 0.39
N LEU A 221 13.48 -8.98 0.86
CA LEU A 221 13.58 -8.64 2.28
C LEU A 221 12.26 -8.90 3.03
N LEU A 222 11.14 -8.40 2.49
CA LEU A 222 9.81 -8.59 3.05
C LEU A 222 9.40 -10.07 3.08
N SER A 223 9.81 -10.85 2.07
CA SER A 223 9.60 -12.29 2.04
C SER A 223 10.32 -12.98 3.20
N GLY A 224 11.57 -12.61 3.47
CA GLY A 224 12.35 -13.09 4.60
C GLY A 224 11.73 -12.72 5.95
N LEU A 225 11.30 -11.47 6.11
CA LEU A 225 10.61 -11.00 7.32
C LEU A 225 9.30 -11.76 7.60
N ALA A 226 8.57 -12.12 6.54
CA ALA A 226 7.31 -12.85 6.66
C ALA A 226 7.47 -14.37 6.87
N ALA A 227 8.70 -14.89 6.92
CA ALA A 227 8.95 -16.33 7.04
C ALA A 227 8.43 -16.90 8.37
N SER A 228 8.50 -16.14 9.45
CA SER A 228 8.12 -16.58 10.81
C SER A 228 6.78 -16.03 11.31
N GLY A 229 6.15 -15.09 10.60
CA GLY A 229 4.91 -14.46 11.03
C GLY A 229 4.57 -13.22 10.19
N PRO A 230 3.58 -12.42 10.62
CA PRO A 230 3.34 -11.09 10.04
C PRO A 230 4.60 -10.21 10.14
N VAL A 231 4.80 -9.35 9.15
CA VAL A 231 5.92 -8.41 9.13
C VAL A 231 5.75 -7.38 10.28
N PRO A 232 6.80 -7.07 11.06
CA PRO A 232 6.73 -6.08 12.13
C PRO A 232 6.84 -4.63 11.61
N ASP A 233 6.48 -3.66 12.45
CA ASP A 233 6.57 -2.22 12.16
C ASP A 233 8.02 -1.77 11.94
N TRP A 234 8.95 -2.23 12.79
CA TRP A 234 10.35 -1.83 12.74
C TRP A 234 11.29 -3.01 12.95
N VAL A 235 12.40 -2.97 12.22
CA VAL A 235 13.48 -3.95 12.34
C VAL A 235 14.83 -3.27 12.21
N GLN A 236 15.86 -3.96 12.70
CA GLN A 236 17.25 -3.59 12.46
C GLN A 236 17.95 -4.69 11.66
N MET A 237 18.83 -4.28 10.75
CA MET A 237 19.70 -5.16 9.98
C MET A 237 21.13 -4.97 10.46
N THR A 238 21.82 -6.07 10.75
CA THR A 238 23.26 -6.13 11.03
C THR A 238 23.93 -7.11 10.06
N GLU A 239 25.26 -7.21 10.10
CA GLU A 239 26.00 -8.24 9.34
C GLU A 239 25.56 -9.69 9.66
N SER A 240 24.99 -9.92 10.86
CA SER A 240 24.51 -11.25 11.28
C SER A 240 23.07 -11.55 10.87
N GLY A 241 22.32 -10.56 10.35
CA GLY A 241 20.94 -10.73 9.93
C GLY A 241 20.00 -9.65 10.47
N ILE A 242 18.70 -9.93 10.41
CA ILE A 242 17.63 -9.00 10.81
C ILE A 242 17.05 -9.40 12.16
N ALA A 243 16.82 -8.41 13.02
CA ALA A 243 16.25 -8.57 14.36
C ALA A 243 15.29 -7.41 14.68
N PRO A 244 14.49 -7.48 15.76
CA PRO A 244 13.73 -6.34 16.25
C PRO A 244 14.64 -5.12 16.51
N ALA A 245 14.19 -3.92 16.15
CA ALA A 245 14.92 -2.69 16.41
C ALA A 245 14.70 -2.21 17.84
N GLU A 246 15.79 -2.03 18.60
CA GLU A 246 15.70 -1.51 19.97
C GLU A 246 15.12 -0.10 20.01
N GLY A 247 14.14 0.14 20.89
CA GLY A 247 13.46 1.43 21.03
C GLY A 247 12.31 1.67 20.04
N PHE A 248 12.03 0.70 19.16
CA PHE A 248 10.91 0.76 18.21
C PHE A 248 9.90 -0.37 18.44
N SER A 249 8.70 -0.22 17.88
CA SER A 249 7.67 -1.26 17.91
C SER A 249 8.14 -2.51 17.19
N ALA A 250 8.10 -3.64 17.88
CA ALA A 250 8.30 -4.97 17.29
C ALA A 250 6.98 -5.65 16.90
N ASP A 251 5.85 -4.97 17.05
CA ASP A 251 4.53 -5.52 16.71
C ASP A 251 4.34 -5.50 15.19
N ALA A 252 3.45 -6.34 14.68
CA ALA A 252 2.82 -6.10 13.39
C ALA A 252 1.61 -5.17 13.61
N GLY A 253 1.86 -3.87 13.51
CA GLY A 253 0.97 -2.82 14.00
C GLY A 253 0.43 -1.87 12.93
N TYR A 254 0.17 -0.64 13.37
CA TYR A 254 -0.37 0.45 12.54
C TYR A 254 0.47 0.71 11.30
N GLU A 255 1.78 0.53 11.37
CA GLU A 255 2.66 0.78 10.24
C GLU A 255 2.65 -0.44 9.32
N ALA A 256 2.95 -1.63 9.87
CA ALA A 256 3.11 -2.86 9.12
C ALA A 256 1.85 -3.34 8.40
N MET A 257 0.64 -2.94 8.82
CA MET A 257 -0.59 -3.28 8.09
C MET A 257 -0.63 -2.74 6.66
N ARG A 258 0.18 -1.72 6.33
CA ARG A 258 0.34 -1.21 4.96
C ARG A 258 1.16 -2.15 4.06
N VAL A 259 2.02 -3.00 4.63
CA VAL A 259 2.84 -3.95 3.87
C VAL A 259 1.99 -4.86 2.97
N PRO A 260 1.01 -5.62 3.49
CA PRO A 260 0.17 -6.46 2.63
C PRO A 260 -0.69 -5.64 1.67
N LEU A 261 -1.16 -4.44 2.06
CA LEU A 261 -1.87 -3.52 1.16
C LEU A 261 -1.02 -3.15 -0.05
N TYR A 262 0.22 -2.68 0.17
CA TYR A 262 1.11 -2.23 -0.89
C TYR A 262 1.58 -3.37 -1.78
N LEU A 263 1.77 -4.57 -1.22
CA LEU A 263 2.08 -5.77 -2.00
C LEU A 263 0.90 -6.19 -2.88
N VAL A 264 -0.33 -6.20 -2.34
CA VAL A 264 -1.54 -6.47 -3.14
C VAL A 264 -1.67 -5.42 -4.24
N TRP A 265 -1.54 -4.13 -3.91
CA TRP A 265 -1.59 -3.04 -4.89
C TRP A 265 -0.49 -3.16 -5.97
N SER A 266 0.65 -3.77 -5.62
CA SER A 266 1.73 -4.07 -6.57
C SER A 266 1.52 -5.36 -7.39
N GLY A 267 0.37 -6.04 -7.26
CA GLY A 267 0.06 -7.30 -7.95
C GLY A 267 0.73 -8.53 -7.34
N LEU A 268 1.26 -8.42 -6.11
CA LEU A 268 2.03 -9.46 -5.42
C LEU A 268 1.17 -10.23 -4.41
N ASN A 269 -0.05 -10.61 -4.81
CA ASN A 269 -1.06 -11.24 -3.95
C ASN A 269 -0.58 -12.54 -3.27
N ARG A 270 0.40 -13.23 -3.88
CA ARG A 270 0.99 -14.49 -3.36
C ARG A 270 2.25 -14.27 -2.53
N HIS A 271 2.65 -13.02 -2.28
CA HIS A 271 3.82 -12.72 -1.47
C HIS A 271 3.60 -13.21 -0.02
N PRO A 272 4.61 -13.83 0.65
CA PRO A 272 4.44 -14.39 1.99
C PRO A 272 3.87 -13.41 3.02
N ALA A 273 4.25 -12.14 2.98
CA ALA A 273 3.70 -11.11 3.88
C ALA A 273 2.17 -10.92 3.72
N VAL A 274 1.64 -11.01 2.49
CA VAL A 274 0.19 -10.99 2.23
C VAL A 274 -0.46 -12.23 2.81
N THR A 275 0.09 -13.42 2.52
CA THR A 275 -0.46 -14.68 3.00
C THR A 275 -0.43 -14.81 4.53
N GLN A 276 0.61 -14.29 5.20
CA GLN A 276 0.68 -14.33 6.66
C GLN A 276 -0.37 -13.42 7.31
N MET A 277 -0.54 -12.20 6.80
CA MET A 277 -1.58 -11.31 7.33
C MET A 277 -2.99 -11.83 7.01
N MET A 278 -3.21 -12.38 5.81
CA MET A 278 -4.44 -13.08 5.44
C MET A 278 -4.78 -14.18 6.48
N ARG A 279 -3.81 -15.02 6.86
CA ARG A 279 -4.01 -16.06 7.89
C ARG A 279 -4.35 -15.50 9.26
N VAL A 280 -3.86 -14.30 9.61
CA VAL A 280 -4.28 -13.61 10.84
C VAL A 280 -5.76 -13.27 10.72
N TYR A 281 -6.14 -12.58 9.63
CA TYR A 281 -7.52 -12.14 9.42
C TYR A 281 -8.51 -13.31 9.33
N ASP A 282 -8.15 -14.43 8.69
CA ASP A 282 -9.00 -15.63 8.63
C ASP A 282 -9.34 -16.19 10.03
N ARG A 283 -8.44 -16.00 11.01
CA ARG A 283 -8.66 -16.46 12.39
C ARG A 283 -9.39 -15.45 13.25
N THR A 284 -9.24 -14.15 12.97
CA THR A 284 -9.62 -13.08 13.90
C THR A 284 -10.77 -12.21 13.42
N VAL A 285 -10.95 -12.04 12.10
CA VAL A 285 -11.95 -11.14 11.53
C VAL A 285 -13.26 -11.91 11.36
N GLN A 286 -14.22 -11.59 12.21
CA GLN A 286 -15.56 -12.16 12.19
C GLN A 286 -16.61 -11.03 12.20
N PRO A 287 -17.87 -11.30 11.78
CA PRO A 287 -18.95 -10.34 11.91
C PRO A 287 -19.10 -9.84 13.36
N GLY A 288 -19.13 -8.52 13.54
CA GLY A 288 -19.28 -7.88 14.87
C GLY A 288 -18.03 -7.90 15.76
N VAL A 289 -16.92 -8.49 15.30
CA VAL A 289 -15.64 -8.51 16.04
C VAL A 289 -14.71 -7.42 15.51
N PRO A 290 -14.10 -6.57 16.37
CA PRO A 290 -13.11 -5.58 15.97
C PRO A 290 -11.94 -6.22 15.18
N VAL A 291 -11.42 -5.50 14.19
CA VAL A 291 -10.30 -5.97 13.34
C VAL A 291 -8.98 -5.69 14.05
N PRO A 292 -8.02 -6.64 14.08
CA PRO A 292 -6.72 -6.40 14.70
C PRO A 292 -5.99 -5.21 14.07
N THR A 293 -5.57 -4.26 14.91
CA THR A 293 -4.70 -3.14 14.53
C THR A 293 -3.26 -3.36 14.97
N ARG A 294 -3.04 -4.20 16.01
CA ARG A 294 -1.72 -4.68 16.41
C ARG A 294 -1.75 -6.16 16.76
N VAL A 295 -0.74 -6.87 16.28
CA VAL A 295 -0.55 -8.31 16.47
C VAL A 295 0.89 -8.58 16.87
N ASP A 296 1.09 -9.46 17.84
CA ASP A 296 2.42 -9.98 18.15
C ASP A 296 2.87 -10.87 16.98
N PRO A 297 3.97 -10.55 16.27
CA PRO A 297 4.37 -11.29 15.07
C PRO A 297 4.91 -12.69 15.37
N VAL A 298 5.29 -12.98 16.61
CA VAL A 298 5.83 -14.28 17.03
C VAL A 298 4.71 -15.21 17.49
N SER A 299 3.85 -14.74 18.39
CA SER A 299 2.75 -15.55 18.93
C SER A 299 1.49 -15.54 18.07
N GLY A 300 1.33 -14.53 17.21
CA GLY A 300 0.11 -14.29 16.43
C GLY A 300 -1.07 -13.78 17.28
N SER A 301 -0.81 -13.37 18.51
CA SER A 301 -1.83 -12.86 19.43
C SER A 301 -2.29 -11.46 19.03
N VAL A 302 -3.60 -11.22 19.10
CA VAL A 302 -4.17 -9.87 18.91
C VAL A 302 -3.86 -9.04 20.15
N LEU A 303 -3.11 -7.96 19.97
CA LEU A 303 -2.73 -7.02 21.04
C LEU A 303 -3.69 -5.83 21.11
N GLU A 304 -4.19 -5.40 19.95
CA GLU A 304 -5.11 -4.27 19.81
C GLU A 304 -6.03 -4.50 18.61
N ALA A 305 -7.25 -3.98 18.68
CA ALA A 305 -8.22 -4.07 17.59
C ALA A 305 -9.16 -2.84 17.56
N SER A 306 -9.68 -2.49 16.39
CA SER A 306 -10.58 -1.37 16.17
C SER A 306 -11.82 -1.77 15.36
N ASN A 307 -12.92 -1.03 15.55
CA ASN A 307 -14.14 -1.13 14.77
C ASN A 307 -14.19 -0.15 13.59
N ASP A 308 -13.17 0.68 13.38
CA ASP A 308 -13.18 1.64 12.28
C ASP A 308 -13.27 0.91 10.92
N PRO A 309 -14.17 1.34 10.02
CA PRO A 309 -14.50 0.58 8.81
C PRO A 309 -13.32 0.43 7.87
N GLY A 310 -12.37 1.36 7.87
CA GLY A 310 -11.17 1.26 7.05
C GLY A 310 -10.24 0.09 7.37
N TYR A 311 -10.11 -0.29 8.64
CA TYR A 311 -9.35 -1.50 9.00
C TYR A 311 -10.05 -2.76 8.49
N ARG A 312 -11.39 -2.78 8.51
CA ARG A 312 -12.18 -3.88 7.94
C ARG A 312 -12.09 -3.92 6.42
N ALA A 313 -12.08 -2.77 5.74
CA ALA A 313 -11.87 -2.71 4.31
C ALA A 313 -10.49 -3.25 3.90
N LEU A 314 -9.45 -2.88 4.64
CA LEU A 314 -8.10 -3.43 4.46
C LEU A 314 -8.09 -4.96 4.66
N ALA A 315 -8.66 -5.45 5.75
CA ALA A 315 -8.73 -6.88 6.02
C ALA A 315 -9.49 -7.62 4.91
N ALA A 316 -10.61 -7.08 4.44
CA ALA A 316 -11.40 -7.65 3.36
C ALA A 316 -10.61 -7.75 2.04
N LEU A 317 -9.84 -6.70 1.68
CA LEU A 317 -8.94 -6.75 0.53
C LEU A 317 -7.90 -7.87 0.68
N VAL A 318 -7.18 -7.88 1.80
CA VAL A 318 -6.07 -8.82 2.03
C VAL A 318 -6.57 -10.27 2.09
N SER A 319 -7.71 -10.51 2.73
CA SER A 319 -8.36 -11.82 2.76
C SER A 319 -8.79 -12.29 1.38
N CYS A 320 -9.41 -11.42 0.58
CA CYS A 320 -9.82 -11.78 -0.78
C CYS A 320 -8.61 -12.03 -1.70
N ALA A 321 -7.67 -11.08 -1.78
CA ALA A 321 -6.53 -11.15 -2.69
C ALA A 321 -5.57 -12.30 -2.31
N GLY A 322 -5.41 -12.57 -1.01
CA GLY A 322 -4.58 -13.66 -0.51
C GLY A 322 -5.15 -15.05 -0.78
N ALA A 323 -6.47 -15.20 -0.93
CA ALA A 323 -7.13 -16.47 -1.17
C ALA A 323 -7.17 -16.85 -2.67
N THR A 324 -7.46 -18.12 -2.99
CA THR A 324 -7.67 -18.57 -4.38
C THR A 324 -9.16 -18.80 -4.62
N GLY A 325 -9.72 -18.23 -5.68
CA GLY A 325 -11.11 -18.48 -6.10
C GLY A 325 -12.18 -17.74 -5.28
N VAL A 326 -11.79 -16.77 -4.46
CA VAL A 326 -12.73 -15.84 -3.79
C VAL A 326 -13.08 -14.72 -4.77
N VAL A 327 -14.37 -14.38 -4.83
CA VAL A 327 -14.90 -13.26 -5.61
C VAL A 327 -15.78 -12.43 -4.68
N GLY A 328 -15.59 -11.12 -4.72
CA GLY A 328 -16.14 -10.17 -3.78
C GLY A 328 -15.30 -10.05 -2.52
N SER A 329 -15.42 -8.90 -1.87
CA SER A 329 -14.88 -8.68 -0.54
C SER A 329 -15.93 -8.04 0.36
N ASP A 330 -15.82 -8.30 1.67
CA ASP A 330 -16.70 -7.73 2.70
C ASP A 330 -16.25 -6.31 3.10
N MET A 331 -15.78 -5.48 2.16
CA MET A 331 -15.45 -4.09 2.50
C MET A 331 -16.73 -3.36 2.91
N PRO A 332 -16.74 -2.72 4.09
CA PRO A 332 -17.90 -1.96 4.51
C PRO A 332 -18.07 -0.68 3.68
N PRO A 333 -19.26 -0.05 3.71
CA PRO A 333 -19.42 1.32 3.23
C PRO A 333 -18.42 2.28 3.90
N PHE A 334 -18.09 3.37 3.20
CA PHE A 334 -17.25 4.42 3.77
C PHE A 334 -18.01 5.23 4.82
N ASP A 335 -17.38 5.43 5.98
CA ASP A 335 -17.88 6.31 7.04
C ASP A 335 -16.92 7.50 7.19
N PRO A 336 -17.34 8.75 6.91
CA PRO A 336 -16.48 9.93 7.04
C PRO A 336 -16.21 10.34 8.50
N SER A 337 -16.89 9.73 9.48
CA SER A 337 -16.66 10.02 10.90
C SER A 337 -15.47 9.26 11.49
N GLN A 338 -14.93 8.26 10.77
CA GLN A 338 -13.77 7.51 11.20
C GLN A 338 -12.51 8.41 11.20
N PRO A 339 -11.44 8.03 11.92
CA PRO A 339 -10.19 8.79 11.89
C PRO A 339 -9.52 8.82 10.51
N TYR A 340 -8.63 9.79 10.30
CA TYR A 340 -7.90 9.99 9.05
C TYR A 340 -7.24 8.71 8.50
N TYR A 341 -6.52 8.00 9.37
CA TYR A 341 -5.72 6.85 8.96
C TYR A 341 -6.56 5.69 8.38
N PRO A 342 -7.54 5.11 9.10
CA PRO A 342 -8.39 4.06 8.53
C PRO A 342 -9.19 4.55 7.32
N ALA A 343 -9.70 5.80 7.31
CA ALA A 343 -10.40 6.35 6.14
C ALA A 343 -9.53 6.33 4.88
N THR A 344 -8.24 6.67 5.02
CA THR A 344 -7.28 6.67 3.92
C THR A 344 -6.95 5.25 3.47
N LEU A 345 -6.77 4.31 4.41
CA LEU A 345 -6.58 2.89 4.10
C LEU A 345 -7.78 2.30 3.35
N GLN A 346 -9.01 2.73 3.66
CA GLN A 346 -10.20 2.29 2.94
C GLN A 346 -10.16 2.70 1.47
N LEU A 347 -9.82 3.96 1.17
CA LEU A 347 -9.66 4.43 -0.21
C LEU A 347 -8.56 3.66 -0.94
N PHE A 348 -7.40 3.44 -0.31
CA PHE A 348 -6.34 2.64 -0.91
C PHE A 348 -6.77 1.18 -1.15
N ALA A 349 -7.53 0.58 -0.24
CA ALA A 349 -8.04 -0.77 -0.43
C ALA A 349 -9.01 -0.84 -1.64
N MET A 350 -9.90 0.16 -1.78
CA MET A 350 -10.79 0.28 -2.93
C MET A 350 -10.03 0.47 -4.25
N ILE A 351 -8.97 1.30 -4.25
CA ILE A 351 -8.12 1.54 -5.42
C ILE A 351 -7.37 0.28 -5.82
N ALA A 352 -6.72 -0.40 -4.86
CA ALA A 352 -6.02 -1.65 -5.12
C ALA A 352 -6.97 -2.74 -5.65
N ALA A 353 -8.15 -2.89 -5.07
CA ALA A 353 -9.18 -3.81 -5.59
C ALA A 353 -9.55 -3.44 -7.04
N ASN A 354 -9.82 -2.17 -7.32
CA ASN A 354 -10.25 -1.74 -8.66
C ASN A 354 -9.16 -1.92 -9.73
N GLN A 355 -7.90 -1.60 -9.41
CA GLN A 355 -6.80 -1.56 -10.37
C GLN A 355 -6.13 -2.91 -10.61
N VAL A 356 -5.97 -3.73 -9.57
CA VAL A 356 -5.10 -4.92 -9.64
C VAL A 356 -5.73 -6.21 -9.12
N SER A 357 -6.83 -6.14 -8.38
CA SER A 357 -7.57 -7.32 -7.90
C SER A 357 -9.08 -7.13 -8.11
N PRO A 358 -9.55 -6.98 -9.37
CA PRO A 358 -10.95 -6.66 -9.68
C PRO A 358 -11.95 -7.70 -9.15
N GLU A 359 -11.50 -8.94 -8.95
CA GLU A 359 -12.25 -9.98 -8.26
C GLU A 359 -12.57 -9.66 -6.80
N CYS A 360 -11.83 -8.75 -6.17
CA CYS A 360 -12.01 -8.31 -4.79
C CYS A 360 -12.81 -7.02 -4.66
N VAL A 361 -13.36 -6.47 -5.75
CA VAL A 361 -14.31 -5.36 -5.64
C VAL A 361 -15.54 -5.82 -4.85
N PRO A 362 -16.05 -5.03 -3.88
CA PRO A 362 -17.23 -5.40 -3.08
C PRO A 362 -18.43 -5.70 -3.98
N ILE A 363 -19.19 -6.74 -3.64
CA ILE A 363 -20.40 -7.19 -4.38
C ILE A 363 -21.64 -6.47 -3.88
#